data_AF-A0A401G5V7-F1
#
_entry.id   AF-A0A401G5V7-F1
#
_cell.length_a   1.000
_cell.length_b   1.000
_cell.length_c   1.000
_cell.angle_alpha   90.00
_cell.angle_beta   90.00
_cell.angle_gamma   90.00
#
_symmetry.space_group_name_H-M   'P 1'
#
loop_
_entity.id
_entity.type
_entity.pdbx_description
1 polymer ?
#
loop_
_entity_poly.entity_id
_entity_poly.type
_entity_poly.pdbx_seq_one_letter_code
_entity_poly.pdbx_strand_id
1 'polypeptide(L)'
;METILGVTKDTSVNPHRGVAELGENASEADSMFEAEGNNSARERYQRLFWEPAVDGKELILPGLLEQEHAAREAAAAKRAIRFATFEEHVVDVPGRPSVKFVNVGQKYVDEHDQAWRLKERQRRSVLRQHKRQRKAAAALARKEQFVH
;
A
#
# COMPACT_ATOMS: atom_id res chain seq x y z
N MET A 1 -34.15 13.88 -23.74
CA MET A 1 -32.71 13.56 -23.90
C MET A 1 -32.03 13.99 -22.61
N GLU A 2 -31.73 13.04 -21.73
CA GLU A 2 -31.16 13.34 -20.41
C GLU A 2 -29.81 12.63 -20.29
N THR A 3 -28.75 13.43 -20.20
CA THR A 3 -27.37 13.00 -20.04
C THR A 3 -27.05 12.91 -18.56
N ILE A 4 -27.04 11.69 -18.01
CA ILE A 4 -26.45 11.41 -16.70
C ILE A 4 -25.06 10.80 -16.95
N LEU A 5 -24.03 11.56 -16.58
CA LEU A 5 -22.65 11.12 -16.35
C LEU A 5 -22.02 10.23 -17.46
N GLY A 6 -21.67 10.82 -18.59
CA GLY A 6 -20.48 10.44 -19.37
C GLY A 6 -20.36 9.02 -19.93
N VAL A 7 -21.38 8.16 -19.85
CA VAL A 7 -21.35 6.82 -20.45
C VAL A 7 -22.24 6.82 -21.69
N THR A 8 -21.61 6.93 -22.85
CA THR A 8 -22.25 6.58 -24.13
C THR A 8 -22.55 5.09 -24.10
N LYS A 9 -23.82 4.73 -23.98
CA LYS A 9 -24.28 3.35 -24.17
C LYS A 9 -24.20 3.00 -25.65
N ASP A 10 -23.02 2.69 -26.16
CA ASP A 10 -22.86 2.07 -27.46
C ASP A 10 -21.73 1.05 -27.41
N THR A 11 -22.11 -0.22 -27.25
CA THR A 11 -21.72 -1.36 -28.09
C THR A 11 -22.22 -2.63 -27.40
N SER A 12 -23.16 -3.32 -28.04
CA SER A 12 -23.55 -4.67 -27.61
C SER A 12 -22.37 -5.60 -27.82
N VAL A 13 -21.64 -5.91 -26.74
CA VAL A 13 -20.59 -6.93 -26.78
C VAL A 13 -21.29 -8.28 -26.83
N ASN A 14 -21.12 -9.00 -27.94
CA ASN A 14 -21.68 -10.35 -28.11
C ASN A 14 -21.00 -11.28 -27.07
N PRO A 15 -21.73 -11.78 -26.05
CA PRO A 15 -21.12 -12.51 -24.92
C PRO A 15 -20.49 -13.84 -25.35
N HIS A 16 -20.84 -14.34 -26.53
CA HIS A 16 -20.36 -15.62 -27.05
C HIS A 16 -18.96 -15.58 -27.68
N ARG A 17 -18.40 -14.39 -27.95
CA ARG A 17 -17.05 -14.29 -28.54
C ARG A 17 -15.94 -14.61 -27.54
N GLY A 18 -16.10 -14.21 -26.28
CA GLY A 18 -15.14 -14.53 -25.22
C GLY A 18 -15.10 -16.03 -24.92
N VAL A 19 -16.25 -16.71 -24.95
CA VAL A 19 -16.36 -18.15 -24.68
C VAL A 19 -15.68 -19.00 -25.76
N ALA A 20 -15.74 -18.57 -27.03
CA ALA A 20 -15.12 -19.30 -28.14
C ALA A 20 -13.58 -19.19 -28.15
N GLU A 21 -13.00 -18.05 -27.73
CA GLU A 21 -11.55 -17.85 -27.70
C GLU A 21 -10.89 -18.40 -26.41
N LEU A 22 -11.64 -18.54 -25.31
CA LEU A 22 -11.16 -19.07 -24.02
C LEU A 22 -11.36 -20.58 -23.84
N GLY A 23 -12.23 -21.23 -24.62
CA GLY A 23 -12.67 -22.61 -24.37
C GLY A 23 -11.58 -23.68 -24.50
N GLU A 24 -10.81 -23.67 -25.59
CA GLU A 24 -9.77 -24.70 -25.83
C GLU A 24 -8.47 -24.41 -25.06
N ASN A 25 -8.04 -23.14 -25.03
CA ASN A 25 -6.79 -22.74 -24.35
C ASN A 25 -6.85 -22.86 -22.82
N ALA A 26 -8.01 -22.65 -22.20
CA ALA A 26 -8.16 -22.81 -20.75
C ALA A 26 -8.06 -24.28 -20.32
N SER A 27 -8.66 -25.18 -21.10
CA SER A 27 -8.64 -26.62 -20.78
C SER A 27 -7.24 -27.22 -20.93
N GLU A 28 -6.45 -26.76 -21.91
CA GLU A 28 -5.04 -27.15 -22.05
C GLU A 28 -4.18 -26.56 -20.91
N ALA A 29 -4.39 -25.30 -20.53
CA ALA A 29 -3.67 -24.67 -19.43
C ALA A 29 -3.95 -25.37 -18.08
N ASP A 30 -5.20 -25.75 -17.82
CA ASP A 30 -5.58 -26.50 -16.62
C ASP A 30 -4.90 -27.89 -16.59
N SER A 31 -4.84 -28.58 -17.74
CA SER A 31 -4.17 -29.88 -17.85
C SER A 31 -2.65 -29.80 -17.64
N MET A 32 -2.01 -28.74 -18.14
CA MET A 32 -0.58 -28.51 -17.91
C MET A 32 -0.29 -28.18 -16.46
N PHE A 33 -1.16 -27.40 -15.79
CA PHE A 33 -0.98 -27.05 -14.39
C PHE A 33 -1.12 -28.25 -13.45
N GLU A 34 -2.03 -29.19 -13.75
CA GLU A 34 -2.14 -30.46 -13.03
C GLU A 34 -0.92 -31.38 -13.28
N ALA A 35 -0.36 -31.39 -14.49
CA ALA A 35 0.84 -32.18 -14.84
C ALA A 35 2.14 -31.62 -14.21
N GLU A 36 2.26 -30.30 -14.05
CA GLU A 36 3.45 -29.64 -13.49
C GLU A 36 3.55 -29.77 -11.95
N GLY A 37 2.53 -30.36 -11.30
CA GLY A 37 2.57 -30.69 -9.88
C GLY A 37 2.68 -29.48 -8.95
N ASN A 38 2.39 -28.28 -9.43
CA ASN A 38 2.52 -27.02 -8.68
C ASN A 38 1.30 -26.78 -7.75
N ASN A 39 0.88 -27.84 -7.07
CA ASN A 39 -0.33 -27.91 -6.25
C ASN A 39 -0.18 -27.29 -4.85
N SER A 40 0.94 -26.62 -4.53
CA SER A 40 1.14 -26.04 -3.19
C SER A 40 0.05 -25.04 -2.79
N ALA A 41 -0.47 -24.27 -3.76
CA ALA A 41 -1.59 -23.36 -3.51
C ALA A 41 -2.89 -24.14 -3.26
N ARG A 42 -3.15 -25.18 -4.07
CA ARG A 42 -4.34 -26.03 -3.98
C ARG A 42 -4.38 -26.81 -2.67
N GLU A 43 -3.25 -27.39 -2.26
CA GLU A 43 -3.07 -28.09 -0.99
C GLU A 43 -3.26 -27.14 0.21
N ARG A 44 -2.76 -25.89 0.14
CA ARG A 44 -3.03 -24.88 1.17
C ARG A 44 -4.52 -24.58 1.31
N TYR A 45 -5.24 -24.43 0.19
CA TYR A 45 -6.69 -24.18 0.22
C TYR A 45 -7.49 -25.41 0.69
N GLN A 46 -7.11 -26.62 0.26
CA GLN A 46 -7.74 -27.85 0.73
C GLN A 46 -7.54 -28.06 2.24
N ARG A 47 -6.34 -27.79 2.76
CA ARG A 47 -6.06 -27.88 4.19
C ARG A 47 -6.85 -26.88 5.02
N LEU A 48 -7.11 -25.68 4.50
CA LEU A 48 -7.88 -24.65 5.20
C LEU A 48 -9.38 -24.98 5.31
N PHE A 49 -9.94 -25.70 4.34
CA PHE A 49 -11.36 -26.01 4.29
C PHE A 49 -11.74 -27.38 4.88
N TRP A 50 -10.79 -28.31 5.01
CA TRP A 50 -11.05 -29.69 5.47
C TRP A 50 -10.29 -30.11 6.72
N GLU A 51 -9.75 -29.19 7.53
CA GLU A 51 -9.45 -29.58 8.91
C GLU A 51 -10.77 -30.02 9.57
N PRO A 52 -10.89 -31.28 10.03
CA PRO A 52 -12.03 -31.65 10.86
C PRO A 52 -11.91 -30.79 12.12
N ALA A 53 -12.75 -29.76 12.22
CA ALA A 53 -12.94 -29.04 13.45
C ALA A 53 -13.37 -30.10 14.48
N VAL A 54 -12.43 -30.50 15.34
CA VAL A 54 -12.76 -31.38 16.46
C VAL A 54 -13.74 -30.59 17.31
N ASP A 55 -14.98 -31.08 17.38
CA ASP A 55 -16.07 -30.46 18.15
C ASP A 55 -15.54 -30.09 19.54
N GLY A 56 -15.48 -28.78 19.82
CA GLY A 56 -15.09 -28.24 21.13
C GLY A 56 -13.72 -27.55 21.23
N LYS A 57 -12.93 -27.44 20.16
CA LYS A 57 -11.79 -26.48 20.13
C LYS A 57 -12.17 -25.22 19.36
N GLU A 58 -12.22 -24.09 20.07
CA GLU A 58 -12.33 -22.78 19.44
C GLU A 58 -11.19 -22.62 18.43
N LEU A 59 -11.55 -22.19 17.22
CA LEU A 59 -10.59 -21.84 16.19
C LEU A 59 -9.65 -20.79 16.81
N ILE A 60 -8.34 -20.90 16.60
CA ILE A 60 -7.36 -19.96 17.17
C ILE A 60 -7.41 -18.61 16.43
N LEU A 61 -7.93 -18.61 15.20
CA LEU A 61 -8.00 -17.47 14.28
C LEU A 61 -8.86 -16.27 14.77
N PRO A 62 -10.06 -16.44 15.37
CA PRO A 62 -10.87 -15.33 15.86
C PRO A 62 -10.17 -14.58 16.98
N GLY A 63 -9.58 -15.27 17.95
CA GLY A 63 -8.87 -14.64 19.07
C GLY A 63 -7.64 -13.85 18.63
N LEU A 64 -6.89 -14.35 17.64
CA LEU A 64 -5.76 -13.62 17.07
C LEU A 64 -6.21 -12.39 16.27
N LEU A 65 -7.30 -12.50 15.51
CA LEU A 65 -7.87 -11.36 14.77
C LEU A 65 -8.34 -10.27 15.73
N GLU A 66 -9.05 -10.64 16.80
CA GLU A 66 -9.51 -9.69 17.83
C GLU A 66 -8.34 -8.98 18.51
N GLN A 67 -7.24 -9.69 18.80
CA GLN A 67 -6.02 -9.09 19.33
C GLN A 67 -5.38 -8.09 18.36
N GLU A 68 -5.31 -8.42 17.07
CA GLU A 68 -4.79 -7.51 16.04
C GLU A 68 -5.69 -6.28 15.85
N HIS A 69 -7.01 -6.44 15.92
CA HIS A 69 -7.97 -5.34 15.91
C HIS A 69 -7.80 -4.44 17.13
N ALA A 70 -7.73 -5.01 18.33
CA ALA A 70 -7.50 -4.27 19.57
C ALA A 70 -6.13 -3.56 19.56
N ALA A 71 -5.08 -4.19 19.02
CA ALA A 71 -3.75 -3.59 18.89
C ALA A 71 -3.77 -2.41 17.91
N ARG A 72 -4.49 -2.51 16.78
CA ARG A 72 -4.69 -1.41 15.84
C ARG A 72 -5.45 -0.25 16.47
N GLU A 73 -6.52 -0.52 17.22
CA GLU A 73 -7.28 0.51 17.92
C GLU A 73 -6.46 1.19 19.02
N ALA A 74 -5.72 0.43 19.82
CA ALA A 74 -4.80 0.98 20.83
C ALA A 74 -3.67 1.81 20.19
N ALA A 75 -3.16 1.40 19.03
CA ALA A 75 -2.19 2.18 18.27
C ALA A 75 -2.80 3.47 17.72
N ALA A 76 -4.05 3.43 17.24
CA ALA A 76 -4.78 4.61 16.78
C ALA A 76 -5.08 5.59 17.92
N ALA A 77 -5.49 5.09 19.09
CA ALA A 77 -5.71 5.91 20.29
C ALA A 77 -4.41 6.59 20.76
N LYS A 78 -3.30 5.84 20.84
CA LYS A 78 -1.97 6.40 21.17
C LYS A 78 -1.49 7.41 20.13
N ARG A 79 -1.91 7.28 18.88
CA ARG A 79 -1.60 8.23 17.80
C ARG A 79 -2.44 9.51 17.92
N ALA A 80 -3.74 9.40 18.16
CA ALA A 80 -4.63 10.54 18.36
C ALA A 80 -4.16 11.50 19.47
N ILE A 81 -3.59 10.94 20.55
CA ILE A 81 -3.00 11.73 21.65
C ILE A 81 -1.80 12.58 21.18
N ARG A 82 -1.00 12.12 20.20
CA ARG A 82 0.15 12.88 19.67
C ARG A 82 -0.25 14.11 18.86
N PHE A 83 -1.46 14.14 18.30
CA PHE A 83 -1.97 15.28 17.51
C PHE A 83 -2.80 16.27 18.35
N ALA A 84 -3.00 15.99 19.64
CA ALA A 84 -3.79 16.84 20.52
C ALA A 84 -2.96 17.97 21.15
N THR A 85 -1.63 17.86 21.18
CA THR A 85 -0.74 18.91 21.70
C THR A 85 -0.45 19.93 20.60
N PHE A 86 -1.24 21.00 20.55
CA PHE A 86 -0.94 22.16 19.72
C PHE A 86 0.08 23.04 20.44
N GLU A 87 1.18 23.40 19.78
CA GLU A 87 2.05 24.45 20.29
C GLU A 87 1.34 25.80 20.10
N GLU A 88 1.02 26.45 21.21
CA GLU A 88 0.44 27.79 21.23
C GLU A 88 1.55 28.84 21.32
N HIS A 89 1.59 29.76 20.36
CA HIS A 89 2.51 30.89 20.41
C HIS A 89 1.70 32.18 20.62
N VAL A 90 1.84 32.77 21.80
CA VAL A 90 1.16 34.01 22.17
C VAL A 90 2.14 35.17 22.05
N VAL A 91 1.78 36.19 21.27
CA VAL A 91 2.56 37.42 21.12
C VAL A 91 1.81 38.55 21.84
N ASP A 92 2.40 39.02 22.93
CA ASP A 92 1.89 40.17 23.70
C ASP A 92 2.66 41.44 23.33
N VAL A 93 1.95 42.43 22.78
CA VAL A 93 2.50 43.75 22.43
C VAL A 93 1.71 44.82 23.18
N PRO A 94 2.35 45.70 23.96
CA PRO A 94 1.64 46.71 24.74
C PRO A 94 0.86 47.67 23.83
N GLY A 95 -0.38 47.99 24.22
CA GLY A 95 -1.27 48.86 23.45
C GLY A 95 -2.04 48.16 22.32
N ARG A 96 -1.96 46.84 22.20
CA ARG A 96 -2.75 46.02 21.27
C ARG A 96 -3.28 44.76 21.98
N PRO A 97 -4.40 44.17 21.53
CA PRO A 97 -4.85 42.87 22.06
C PRO A 97 -3.85 41.77 21.72
N SER A 98 -3.73 40.78 22.61
CA SER A 98 -2.85 39.63 22.46
C SER A 98 -3.25 38.78 21.26
N VAL A 99 -2.26 38.36 20.46
CA VAL A 99 -2.47 37.51 19.29
C VAL A 99 -2.02 36.09 19.62
N LYS A 100 -2.95 35.13 19.51
CA LYS A 100 -2.69 33.71 19.75
C LYS A 100 -2.61 32.97 18.42
N PHE A 101 -1.45 32.39 18.12
CA PHE A 101 -1.27 31.52 16.97
C PHE A 101 -1.40 30.07 17.42
N VAL A 102 -2.36 29.34 16.83
CA VAL A 102 -2.59 27.92 17.08
C VAL A 102 -2.28 27.14 15.80
N ASN A 103 -1.33 26.22 15.87
CA ASN A 103 -0.97 25.39 14.72
C ASN A 103 -1.99 24.28 14.50
N VAL A 104 -2.95 24.48 13.60
CA VAL A 104 -3.97 23.49 13.24
C VAL A 104 -3.56 22.57 12.10
N GLY A 105 -2.43 22.83 11.44
CA GLY A 105 -2.07 22.18 10.18
C GLY A 105 -1.82 20.68 10.31
N GLN A 106 -1.24 20.25 11.43
CA GLN A 106 -0.92 18.84 11.67
C GLN A 106 -2.15 17.96 11.93
N LYS A 107 -3.29 18.56 12.30
CA LYS A 107 -4.53 17.82 12.57
C LYS A 107 -5.12 17.16 11.32
N TYR A 108 -4.89 17.75 10.15
CA TYR A 108 -5.50 17.32 8.88
C TYR A 108 -4.56 16.53 7.98
N VAL A 109 -3.40 16.15 8.50
CA VAL A 109 -2.40 15.42 7.74
C VAL A 109 -2.61 13.92 7.96
N ASP A 110 -2.82 13.19 6.87
CA ASP A 110 -2.89 11.72 6.91
C ASP A 110 -1.51 11.14 7.26
N GLU A 111 -1.45 10.44 8.40
CA GLU A 111 -0.25 9.75 8.88
C GLU A 111 0.24 8.69 7.91
N HIS A 112 -0.68 7.96 7.27
CA HIS A 112 -0.29 6.90 6.35
C HIS A 112 0.40 7.50 5.13
N ASP A 113 -0.15 8.59 4.60
CA ASP A 113 0.45 9.34 3.50
C ASP A 113 1.80 9.95 3.92
N GLN A 114 1.95 10.48 5.14
CA GLN A 114 3.24 10.95 5.65
C GLN A 114 4.29 9.84 5.73
N ALA A 115 3.93 8.68 6.27
CA ALA A 115 4.83 7.54 6.37
C ALA A 115 5.25 7.05 4.98
N TRP A 116 4.30 6.99 4.04
CA TRP A 116 4.57 6.61 2.66
C TRP A 116 5.50 7.62 1.96
N ARG A 117 5.22 8.92 2.10
CA ARG A 117 6.07 10.01 1.58
C ARG A 117 7.48 9.96 2.16
N LEU A 118 7.63 9.67 3.46
CA LEU A 118 8.94 9.55 4.10
C LEU A 118 9.74 8.38 3.52
N LYS A 119 9.11 7.21 3.39
CA LYS A 119 9.71 6.01 2.80
C LYS A 119 10.13 6.25 1.34
N GLU A 120 9.26 6.86 0.54
CA GLU A 120 9.56 7.18 -0.85
C GLU A 120 10.67 8.25 -0.96
N ARG A 121 10.71 9.22 -0.05
CA ARG A 121 11.81 10.20 0.03
C ARG A 121 13.14 9.53 0.32
N GLN A 122 13.17 8.59 1.27
CA GLN A 122 14.37 7.80 1.58
C GLN A 122 14.80 6.98 0.35
N ARG A 123 13.86 6.27 -0.29
CA ARG A 123 14.12 5.50 -1.51
C ARG A 123 14.74 6.36 -2.62
N ARG A 124 14.15 7.53 -2.90
CA ARG A 124 14.69 8.48 -3.87
C ARG A 124 16.06 9.02 -3.49
N SER A 125 16.33 9.25 -2.21
CA SER A 125 17.63 9.68 -1.72
C SER A 125 18.71 8.65 -2.04
N VAL A 126 18.47 7.37 -1.72
CA VAL A 126 19.40 6.27 -1.98
C VAL A 126 19.67 6.14 -3.48
N LEU A 127 18.63 6.18 -4.32
CA LEU A 127 18.78 6.12 -5.78
C LEU A 127 19.62 7.30 -6.33
N ARG A 128 19.41 8.51 -5.78
CA ARG A 128 20.21 9.69 -6.15
C ARG A 128 21.67 9.53 -5.74
N GLN A 129 21.94 8.98 -4.55
CA GLN A 129 23.31 8.71 -4.09
C GLN A 129 24.00 7.69 -5.01
N HIS A 130 23.34 6.58 -5.32
CA HIS A 130 23.89 5.57 -6.22
C HIS A 130 24.17 6.13 -7.63
N LYS A 131 23.25 6.96 -8.17
CA LYS A 131 23.46 7.64 -9.45
C LYS A 131 24.66 8.59 -9.41
N ARG A 132 24.85 9.32 -8.31
CA ARG A 132 26.02 10.21 -8.12
C ARG A 132 27.31 9.41 -8.07
N GLN A 133 27.36 8.29 -7.35
CA GLN A 133 28.52 7.41 -7.28
C GLN A 133 28.89 6.84 -8.66
N ARG A 134 27.92 6.34 -9.42
CA ARG A 134 28.14 5.86 -10.80
C ARG A 134 28.71 6.95 -11.71
N LYS A 135 28.18 8.17 -11.61
CA LYS A 135 28.68 9.31 -12.41
C LYS A 135 30.10 9.70 -12.00
N ALA A 136 30.41 9.69 -10.70
CA ALA A 136 31.76 9.96 -10.19
C ALA A 136 32.77 8.91 -10.66
N ALA A 137 32.42 7.62 -10.57
CA ALA A 137 33.25 6.52 -11.06
C ALA A 137 33.51 6.60 -12.57
N ALA A 138 32.47 6.89 -13.37
CA ALA A 138 32.62 7.08 -14.81
C ALA A 138 33.50 8.29 -15.16
N ALA A 139 33.42 9.38 -14.38
CA ALA A 139 34.28 10.55 -14.57
C ALA A 139 35.74 10.26 -14.20
N LEU A 140 35.99 9.42 -13.18
CA LEU A 140 37.32 8.97 -12.78
C LEU A 140 37.94 8.09 -13.87
N ALA A 141 37.21 7.08 -14.34
CA ALA A 141 37.65 6.21 -15.44
C ALA A 141 37.96 6.99 -16.72
N ARG A 142 37.14 8.01 -17.04
CA ARG A 142 37.40 8.88 -18.21
C ARG A 142 38.66 9.73 -18.05
N LYS A 143 39.00 10.15 -16.83
CA LYS A 143 40.26 10.87 -16.56
C LYS A 143 41.46 9.95 -16.71
N GLU A 144 41.38 8.72 -16.19
CA GLU A 144 42.45 7.72 -16.30
C GLU A 144 42.75 7.36 -17.77
N GLN A 145 41.72 7.29 -18.62
CA GLN A 145 41.86 7.05 -20.07
C GLN A 145 42.52 8.19 -20.86
N PHE A 146 42.58 9.41 -20.30
CA PHE A 146 43.12 10.59 -20.98
C PHE A 146 44.55 10.94 -20.52
N VAL A 147 45.11 10.19 -19.57
CA VAL A 147 46.45 10.40 -18.99
C VAL A 147 47.51 9.48 -19.63
N HIS A 148 47.11 8.59 -20.53
CA HIS A 148 48.00 7.81 -21.42
C HIS A 148 47.85 8.29 -22.87
#